data_AF-Q8I8T1-F1
#
_entry.id   AF-Q8I8T1-F1
#
_cell.length_a   1.000
_cell.length_b   1.000
_cell.length_c   1.000
_cell.angle_alpha   90.00
_cell.angle_beta   90.00
_cell.angle_gamma   90.00
#
_symmetry.space_group_name_H-M   'P 1'
#
loop_
_entity.id
_entity.type
_entity.pdbx_description
1 polymer ?
#
loop_
_entity_poly.entity_id
_entity_poly.type
_entity_poly.pdbx_seq_one_letter_code
_entity_poly.pdbx_strand_id
1 'polypeptide(L)'
;MLTIVVATSICLMATASANAPKSLSPELLQQMGQFRSECLRETGTTDEQIEQFNSPQSVQASHELQCYMYCMFRLHNVTRPNGELDLIDVYHAIPKQFNSIALKVLAKCNKSTGPIADACERAYSHHRCWKETEPELRLPVAVCLMF
;
A
#
# COMPACT_ATOMS: atom_id res chain seq x y z
N MET A 1 -15.49 37.55 -53.43
CA MET A 1 -14.03 37.37 -53.57
C MET A 1 -13.48 37.30 -52.15
N LEU A 2 -13.33 36.12 -51.51
CA LEU A 2 -12.21 35.15 -51.59
C LEU A 2 -10.86 35.90 -51.51
N THR A 3 -10.07 35.87 -50.41
CA THR A 3 -9.27 34.76 -49.84
C THR A 3 -8.84 35.07 -48.37
N ILE A 4 -9.09 34.22 -47.35
CA ILE A 4 -8.23 33.17 -46.72
C ILE A 4 -7.20 33.67 -45.66
N VAL A 5 -7.47 33.29 -44.39
CA VAL A 5 -6.60 32.69 -43.34
C VAL A 5 -5.27 33.40 -43.01
N VAL A 6 -5.01 33.86 -41.78
CA VAL A 6 -4.36 33.01 -40.75
C VAL A 6 -4.95 33.24 -39.36
N ALA A 7 -5.66 32.21 -38.90
CA ALA A 7 -5.96 31.97 -37.51
C ALA A 7 -4.65 31.78 -36.72
N THR A 8 -4.15 32.82 -36.06
CA THR A 8 -3.25 32.64 -34.91
C THR A 8 -4.10 32.30 -33.70
N SER A 9 -4.72 31.12 -33.80
CA SER A 9 -5.32 30.39 -32.71
C SER A 9 -4.24 30.21 -31.66
N ILE A 10 -4.52 30.69 -30.45
CA ILE A 10 -3.75 30.45 -29.25
C ILE A 10 -3.43 28.95 -29.24
N CYS A 11 -2.17 28.59 -29.47
CA CYS A 11 -1.67 27.27 -29.15
C CYS A 11 -1.89 27.14 -27.64
N LEU A 12 -3.01 26.54 -27.25
CA LEU A 12 -3.06 25.76 -26.02
C LEU A 12 -1.89 24.80 -26.16
N MET A 13 -0.77 25.17 -25.55
CA MET A 13 0.20 24.22 -25.11
C MET A 13 -0.62 23.28 -24.24
N ALA A 14 -1.03 22.15 -24.82
CA ALA A 14 -1.41 21.00 -24.04
C ALA A 14 -0.16 20.71 -23.20
N THR A 15 -0.13 21.27 -22.00
CA THR A 15 0.71 20.75 -20.95
C THR A 15 0.19 19.34 -20.77
N ALA A 16 0.82 18.40 -21.47
CA ALA A 16 0.75 17.01 -21.11
C ALA A 16 1.21 16.99 -19.65
N SER A 17 0.24 17.00 -18.74
CA SER A 17 0.45 16.77 -17.33
C SER A 17 1.24 15.48 -17.27
N ALA A 18 2.53 15.56 -16.94
CA ALA A 18 3.43 14.43 -16.80
C ALA A 18 3.04 13.51 -15.62
N ASN A 19 1.83 13.64 -15.09
CA ASN A 19 1.23 12.72 -14.14
C ASN A 19 0.55 11.58 -14.91
N ALA A 20 1.36 10.80 -15.64
CA ALA A 20 0.94 9.44 -15.96
C ALA A 20 0.63 8.72 -14.63
N PRO A 21 -0.49 7.99 -14.51
CA PRO A 21 -0.74 7.17 -13.34
C PRO A 21 0.46 6.25 -13.13
N LYS A 22 1.03 6.28 -11.93
CA LYS A 22 2.11 5.36 -11.50
C LYS A 22 1.55 3.94 -11.40
N SER A 23 1.29 3.31 -12.55
CA SER A 23 0.73 1.96 -12.63
C SER A 23 1.77 0.93 -12.20
N LEU A 24 1.33 -0.07 -11.42
CA LEU A 24 2.15 -1.22 -11.06
C LEU A 24 2.33 -2.12 -12.27
N SER A 25 3.45 -2.87 -12.34
CA SER A 25 3.65 -3.82 -13.43
C SER A 25 2.61 -4.96 -13.37
N PRO A 26 2.21 -5.54 -14.51
CA PRO A 26 1.27 -6.67 -14.53
C PRO A 26 1.75 -7.87 -13.70
N GLU A 27 3.06 -8.13 -13.71
CA GLU A 27 3.69 -9.20 -12.93
C GLU A 27 3.52 -8.96 -11.41
N LEU A 28 3.75 -7.73 -10.96
CA LEU A 28 3.56 -7.36 -9.56
C LEU A 28 2.08 -7.50 -9.15
N LEU A 29 1.16 -7.03 -9.99
CA LEU A 29 -0.28 -7.17 -9.75
C LEU A 29 -0.72 -8.64 -9.67
N GLN A 30 -0.17 -9.49 -10.53
CA GLN A 30 -0.44 -10.92 -10.52
C GLN A 30 0.09 -11.58 -9.23
N GLN A 31 1.31 -11.25 -8.81
CA GLN A 31 1.88 -11.77 -7.56
C GLN A 31 1.06 -11.34 -6.34
N MET A 32 0.68 -10.06 -6.27
CA MET A 32 -0.20 -9.52 -5.23
C MET A 32 -1.52 -10.30 -5.17
N GLY A 33 -2.19 -10.50 -6.31
CA GLY A 33 -3.43 -11.30 -6.38
C GLY A 33 -3.26 -12.74 -5.89
N GLN A 34 -2.12 -13.38 -6.12
CA GLN A 34 -1.81 -14.71 -5.56
C GLN A 34 -1.65 -14.67 -4.05
N PHE A 35 -0.92 -13.68 -3.52
CA PHE A 35 -0.72 -13.51 -2.08
C PHE A 35 -2.03 -13.20 -1.36
N ARG A 36 -2.86 -12.30 -1.92
CA ARG A 36 -4.21 -12.04 -1.43
C ARG A 36 -5.03 -13.32 -1.35
N SER A 37 -5.08 -14.08 -2.44
CA SER A 37 -5.89 -15.32 -2.50
C SER A 37 -5.45 -16.33 -1.45
N GLU A 38 -4.13 -16.46 -1.24
CA GLU A 38 -3.56 -17.32 -0.21
C GLU A 38 -3.94 -16.84 1.20
N CYS A 39 -3.75 -15.55 1.49
CA CYS A 39 -4.01 -15.01 2.81
C CYS A 39 -5.50 -14.97 3.17
N LEU A 40 -6.40 -14.71 2.22
CA LEU A 40 -7.84 -14.84 2.42
C LEU A 40 -8.20 -16.27 2.85
N ARG A 41 -7.64 -17.27 2.15
CA ARG A 41 -7.88 -18.70 2.45
C ARG A 41 -7.31 -19.11 3.81
N GLU A 42 -6.12 -18.61 4.16
CA GLU A 42 -5.46 -18.96 5.41
C GLU A 42 -6.15 -18.38 6.64
N THR A 43 -6.58 -17.12 6.57
CA THR A 43 -7.05 -16.40 7.76
C THR A 43 -8.56 -16.35 7.89
N GLY A 44 -9.30 -16.62 6.81
CA GLY A 44 -10.76 -16.54 6.79
C GLY A 44 -11.30 -15.11 6.82
N THR A 45 -10.43 -14.09 6.64
CA THR A 45 -10.90 -12.71 6.46
C THR A 45 -11.62 -12.54 5.13
N THR A 46 -12.46 -11.51 5.01
CA THR A 46 -13.20 -11.23 3.78
C THR A 46 -12.71 -9.98 3.06
N ASP A 47 -13.00 -9.89 1.77
CA ASP A 47 -12.71 -8.69 0.97
C ASP A 47 -13.36 -7.44 1.58
N GLU A 48 -14.58 -7.55 2.10
CA GLU A 48 -15.29 -6.45 2.75
C GLU A 48 -14.56 -5.93 3.98
N GLN A 49 -13.96 -6.82 4.79
CA GLN A 49 -13.18 -6.41 5.96
C GLN A 49 -11.90 -5.64 5.54
N ILE A 50 -11.25 -6.09 4.46
CA ILE A 50 -10.07 -5.42 3.91
C ILE A 50 -10.46 -4.04 3.34
N GLU A 51 -11.55 -3.96 2.59
CA GLU A 51 -12.08 -2.71 2.05
C GLU A 51 -12.49 -1.72 3.15
N GLN A 52 -13.15 -2.21 4.20
CA GLN A 52 -13.54 -1.41 5.35
C GLN A 52 -12.31 -0.84 6.06
N PHE A 53 -11.27 -1.65 6.27
CA PHE A 53 -10.01 -1.15 6.82
C PHE A 53 -9.33 -0.12 5.90
N ASN A 54 -9.44 -0.27 4.58
CA ASN A 54 -8.88 0.67 3.61
C ASN A 54 -9.69 1.97 3.45
N SER A 55 -10.96 1.99 3.89
CA SER A 55 -11.83 3.16 3.87
C SER A 55 -11.27 4.32 4.73
N PRO A 56 -11.63 5.59 4.49
CA PRO A 56 -11.09 6.72 5.26
C PRO A 56 -11.29 6.60 6.78
N GLN A 57 -12.34 5.90 7.22
CA GLN A 57 -12.63 5.66 8.62
C GLN A 57 -11.86 4.44 9.08
N SER A 58 -10.93 4.63 10.01
CA SER A 58 -10.22 3.52 10.64
C SER A 58 -11.19 2.73 11.52
N VAL A 59 -11.51 1.51 11.10
CA VAL A 59 -12.24 0.54 11.91
C VAL A 59 -11.25 -0.40 12.58
N GLN A 60 -11.54 -0.81 13.81
CA GLN A 60 -10.72 -1.81 14.49
C GLN A 60 -10.78 -3.13 13.70
N ALA A 61 -9.62 -3.66 13.32
CA ALA A 61 -9.55 -4.90 12.56
C ALA A 61 -9.90 -6.11 13.45
N SER A 62 -10.71 -7.02 12.94
CA SER A 62 -10.91 -8.34 13.56
C SER A 62 -9.59 -9.12 13.57
N HIS A 63 -9.46 -10.13 14.44
CA HIS A 63 -8.21 -10.89 14.54
C HIS A 63 -7.83 -11.55 13.20
N GLU A 64 -8.81 -12.05 12.44
CA GLU A 64 -8.63 -12.64 11.12
C GLU A 64 -8.01 -11.65 10.13
N LEU A 65 -8.45 -10.39 10.18
CA LEU A 65 -7.91 -9.33 9.33
C LEU A 65 -6.50 -8.91 9.79
N GLN A 66 -6.25 -8.89 11.09
CA GLN A 66 -4.89 -8.65 11.61
C GLN A 66 -3.93 -9.75 11.14
N CYS A 67 -4.38 -11.00 11.15
CA CYS A 67 -3.58 -12.12 10.65
C CYS A 67 -3.43 -12.10 9.12
N TYR A 68 -4.42 -11.58 8.39
CA TYR A 68 -4.29 -11.35 6.95
C TYR A 68 -3.11 -10.41 6.66
N MET A 69 -3.02 -9.31 7.41
CA MET A 69 -1.90 -8.36 7.31
C MET A 69 -0.55 -9.01 7.62
N TYR A 70 -0.50 -9.89 8.62
CA TYR A 70 0.73 -10.64 8.93
C TYR A 70 1.08 -11.65 7.84
N CYS A 71 0.09 -12.38 7.31
CA CYS A 71 0.29 -13.32 6.21
C CYS A 71 0.91 -12.63 4.99
N MET A 72 0.43 -11.42 4.63
CA MET A 72 1.00 -10.65 3.55
C MET A 72 2.48 -10.30 3.81
N PHE A 73 2.82 -9.83 5.01
CA PHE A 73 4.23 -9.59 5.37
C PHE A 73 5.09 -10.86 5.27
N ARG A 74 4.56 -12.00 5.68
CA ARG A 74 5.26 -13.29 5.57
C ARG A 74 5.47 -13.69 4.11
N LEU A 75 4.47 -13.57 3.24
CA LEU A 75 4.58 -13.92 1.82
C LEU A 75 5.52 -12.99 1.04
N HIS A 76 5.63 -11.73 1.47
CA HIS A 76 6.65 -10.80 0.97
C HIS A 76 8.06 -11.07 1.54
N ASN A 77 8.22 -12.06 2.43
CA ASN A 77 9.46 -12.38 3.12
C ASN A 77 10.08 -11.18 3.86
N VAL A 78 9.23 -10.32 4.46
CA VAL A 78 9.68 -9.13 5.20
C VAL A 78 9.57 -9.31 6.72
N THR A 79 9.35 -10.55 7.17
CA THR A 79 9.29 -10.94 8.58
C THR A 79 10.51 -11.75 8.97
N ARG A 80 11.07 -11.48 10.14
CA ARG A 80 12.08 -12.29 10.82
C ARG A 80 11.46 -13.58 11.39
N PRO A 81 12.27 -14.58 11.78
CA PRO A 81 11.76 -15.83 12.35
C PRO A 81 10.92 -15.68 13.62
N ASN A 82 11.11 -14.59 14.39
CA ASN A 82 10.31 -14.25 15.57
C ASN A 82 8.99 -13.51 15.22
N GLY A 83 8.72 -13.29 13.93
CA GLY A 83 7.54 -12.57 13.45
C GLY A 83 7.64 -11.04 13.59
N GLU A 84 8.83 -10.49 13.82
CA GLU A 84 9.08 -9.04 13.72
C GLU A 84 9.28 -8.64 12.25
N LEU A 85 8.94 -7.39 11.89
CA LEU A 85 9.23 -6.88 10.56
C LEU A 85 10.70 -6.51 10.41
N ASP A 86 11.32 -6.96 9.33
CA ASP A 86 12.57 -6.39 8.87
C ASP A 86 12.29 -5.16 8.02
N LEU A 87 12.50 -3.97 8.58
CA LEU A 87 12.13 -2.72 7.90
C LEU A 87 12.98 -2.44 6.65
N ILE A 88 14.17 -3.04 6.56
CA ILE A 88 15.00 -2.94 5.35
C ILE A 88 14.34 -3.76 4.25
N ASP A 89 13.88 -4.97 4.56
CA ASP A 89 13.18 -5.82 3.59
C ASP A 89 11.80 -5.25 3.23
N VAL A 90 11.06 -4.69 4.20
CA VAL A 90 9.82 -3.94 3.92
C VAL A 90 10.08 -2.82 2.92
N TYR A 91 11.15 -2.03 3.11
CA TYR A 91 11.50 -0.96 2.19
C TYR A 91 11.82 -1.48 0.79
N HIS A 92 12.51 -2.61 0.67
CA HIS A 92 12.86 -3.21 -0.63
C HIS A 92 11.69 -3.92 -1.32
N ALA A 93 10.72 -4.43 -0.57
CA ALA A 93 9.50 -5.02 -1.11
C ALA A 93 8.56 -3.97 -1.74
N ILE A 94 8.71 -2.71 -1.37
CA ILE A 94 7.89 -1.61 -1.87
C ILE A 94 8.40 -1.15 -3.26
N PRO A 95 7.50 -0.96 -4.24
CA PRO A 95 7.88 -0.40 -5.53
C PRO A 95 8.55 0.98 -5.39
N LYS A 96 9.70 1.15 -6.07
CA LYS A 96 10.58 2.34 -5.97
C LYS A 96 9.86 3.68 -6.06
N GLN A 97 8.78 3.73 -6.85
CA GLN A 97 7.94 4.91 -7.05
C GLN A 97 7.23 5.42 -5.78
N PHE A 98 7.24 4.64 -4.69
CA PHE A 98 6.68 4.97 -3.38
C PHE A 98 7.74 5.12 -2.27
N ASN A 99 9.04 5.11 -2.60
CA ASN A 99 10.10 5.14 -1.59
C ASN A 99 10.03 6.35 -0.65
N SER A 100 9.66 7.53 -1.14
CA SER A 100 9.52 8.73 -0.28
C SER A 100 8.50 8.51 0.83
N ILE A 101 7.38 7.89 0.48
CA ILE A 101 6.28 7.58 1.39
C ILE A 101 6.67 6.43 2.31
N ALA A 102 7.30 5.38 1.77
CA ALA A 102 7.84 4.26 2.54
C ALA A 102 8.78 4.75 3.64
N LEU A 103 9.75 5.60 3.31
CA LEU A 103 10.70 6.15 4.28
C LEU A 103 9.97 6.96 5.37
N LYS A 104 8.98 7.79 4.99
CA LYS A 104 8.22 8.58 5.97
C LYS A 104 7.44 7.68 6.95
N VAL A 105 6.72 6.67 6.47
CA VAL A 105 5.95 5.79 7.35
C VAL A 105 6.83 4.85 8.16
N LEU A 106 7.90 4.30 7.58
CA LEU A 106 8.85 3.43 8.28
C LEU A 106 9.58 4.20 9.40
N ALA A 107 10.03 5.42 9.12
CA ALA A 107 10.70 6.25 10.12
C ALA A 107 9.80 6.59 11.32
N LYS A 108 8.50 6.83 11.08
CA LYS A 108 7.54 7.18 12.14
C LYS A 108 7.01 5.95 12.88
N CYS A 109 6.68 4.89 12.16
CA CYS A 109 5.91 3.77 12.70
C CYS A 109 6.74 2.62 13.27
N ASN A 110 8.06 2.60 13.05
CA ASN A 110 8.95 1.64 13.71
C ASN A 110 8.89 1.75 15.25
N LYS A 111 8.80 2.99 15.76
CA LYS A 111 8.89 3.26 17.20
C LYS A 111 7.58 3.03 17.96
N SER A 112 6.45 3.08 17.26
CA SER A 112 5.11 3.09 17.88
C SER A 112 4.53 1.70 18.13
N THR A 113 5.11 0.65 17.57
CA THR A 113 4.53 -0.70 17.64
C THR A 113 4.98 -1.50 18.87
N GLY A 114 6.08 -1.12 19.54
CA GLY A 114 6.50 -1.72 20.82
C GLY A 114 6.65 -3.26 20.79
N PRO A 115 6.93 -3.91 21.93
CA PRO A 115 6.95 -5.37 22.02
C PRO A 115 5.53 -5.91 22.19
N ILE A 116 4.75 -5.92 21.10
CA ILE A 116 3.48 -6.67 21.05
C ILE A 116 3.83 -8.14 20.81
N ALA A 117 3.28 -9.08 21.59
CA ALA A 117 3.64 -10.50 21.52
C ALA A 117 3.00 -11.22 20.32
N ASP A 118 1.76 -10.86 20.00
CA ASP A 118 1.01 -11.44 18.88
C ASP A 118 1.49 -10.85 17.53
N ALA A 119 1.81 -11.73 16.58
CA ALA A 119 2.33 -11.30 15.28
C ALA A 119 1.29 -10.63 14.39
N CYS A 120 0.03 -11.05 14.50
CA CYS A 120 -1.10 -10.46 13.79
C CYS A 120 -1.37 -9.05 14.33
N GLU A 121 -1.42 -8.89 15.66
CA GLU A 121 -1.60 -7.59 16.31
C GLU A 121 -0.45 -6.64 15.98
N ARG A 122 0.80 -7.14 15.97
CA ARG A 122 1.96 -6.36 15.48
C ARG A 122 1.75 -5.89 14.05
N ALA A 123 1.38 -6.79 13.13
CA ALA A 123 1.18 -6.45 11.73
C ALA A 123 0.10 -5.37 11.56
N TYR A 124 -1.00 -5.50 12.29
CA TYR A 124 -2.07 -4.51 12.33
C TYR A 124 -1.61 -3.16 12.88
N SER A 125 -0.82 -3.14 13.95
CA SER A 125 -0.31 -1.91 14.54
C SER A 125 0.55 -1.09 13.55
N HIS A 126 1.36 -1.76 12.74
CA HIS A 126 2.13 -1.12 11.66
C HIS A 126 1.21 -0.52 10.60
N HIS A 127 0.29 -1.31 10.06
CA HIS A 127 -0.64 -0.85 9.04
C HIS A 127 -1.54 0.30 9.51
N ARG A 128 -2.00 0.25 10.75
CA ARG A 128 -2.77 1.34 11.38
C ARG A 128 -1.92 2.61 11.46
N CYS A 129 -0.70 2.53 11.96
CA CYS A 129 0.18 3.71 12.04
C CYS A 129 0.52 4.29 10.66
N TRP A 130 0.72 3.43 9.66
CA TRP A 130 0.94 3.83 8.27
C TRP A 130 -0.25 4.64 7.76
N LYS A 131 -1.46 4.12 7.91
CA LYS A 131 -2.71 4.79 7.53
C LYS A 131 -2.89 6.14 8.24
N GLU A 132 -2.62 6.22 9.55
CA GLU A 132 -2.70 7.46 10.33
C GLU A 132 -1.64 8.49 9.94
N THR A 133 -0.50 8.04 9.39
CA THR A 133 0.62 8.92 9.00
C THR A 133 0.43 9.53 7.61
N GLU A 134 -0.24 8.81 6.70
CA GLU A 134 -0.52 9.26 5.33
C GLU A 134 -1.98 9.00 4.96
N PRO A 135 -2.94 9.75 5.53
CA PRO A 135 -4.37 9.54 5.30
C PRO A 135 -4.82 9.92 3.88
N GLU A 136 -4.20 10.94 3.28
CA GLU A 136 -4.57 11.43 1.93
C GLU A 136 -3.95 10.61 0.80
N LEU A 137 -2.87 9.91 1.11
CA LEU A 137 -2.20 9.01 0.20
C LEU A 137 -2.48 7.59 0.69
N ARG A 138 -3.70 7.09 0.47
CA ARG A 138 -4.25 5.79 0.90
C ARG A 138 -3.29 4.63 0.52
N LEU A 139 -2.27 4.48 1.35
CA LEU A 139 -0.90 4.16 0.96
C LEU A 139 -0.75 3.07 -0.08
N PRO A 140 -0.10 3.35 -1.22
CA PRO A 140 0.34 2.30 -2.12
C PRO A 140 1.27 1.28 -1.45
N VAL A 141 1.87 1.62 -0.30
CA VAL A 141 2.69 0.72 0.53
C VAL A 141 1.83 -0.27 1.32
N ALA A 142 0.89 0.23 2.12
CA ALA A 142 -0.03 -0.60 2.89
C ALA A 142 -0.91 -1.42 1.95
N VAL A 143 -1.43 -0.78 0.89
CA VAL A 143 -2.15 -1.42 -0.20
C VAL A 143 -1.25 -2.47 -0.88
N CYS A 144 0.00 -2.18 -1.25
CA CYS A 144 0.85 -3.20 -1.88
C CYS A 144 1.16 -4.39 -0.97
N LEU A 145 1.11 -4.19 0.35
CA LEU A 145 1.30 -5.24 1.36
C LEU A 145 -0.05 -5.74 1.94
N MET A 146 -1.18 -5.33 1.35
CA MET A 146 -2.55 -5.76 1.69
C MET A 146 -3.34 -6.23 0.47
N PHE A 147 -2.82 -6.07 -0.75
CA PHE A 147 -3.38 -6.50 -2.02
C PHE A 147 -2.55 -7.60 -2.63
#